data_AF-A0AAW5IG91-F1
#
_entry.id   AF-A0AAW5IG91-F1
#
_cell.length_a   1.000
_cell.length_b   1.000
_cell.length_c   1.000
_cell.angle_alpha   90.00
_cell.angle_beta   90.00
_cell.angle_gamma   90.00
#
_symmetry.space_group_name_H-M   'P 1'
#
loop_
_entity.id
_entity.type
_entity.pdbx_description
1 polymer ?
#
loop_
_entity_poly.entity_id
_entity_poly.type
_entity_poly.pdbx_seq_one_letter_code
_entity_poly.pdbx_strand_id
1 'polypeptide(L)'
;MKKIIMGIALLSSTFLTAQAQCCQKGSCHSEQASGKDCRTQEGLYTTSYADNPKLVKKAEKWAKKGAWRNGFTKANPHASVNLVDFYLQYQKNPKQWKALFEYIAKTDLLTIPKGKHQIPGSDLTVSVEDSQNGPLEKRQSESHYKHIDFQYVVKGVERFGIIDHLTSKPNCQYRPDVIHYDYDQSKARFYDSNPNEFFIFFPNDWHIAKINNDSNDQSIRVIVIKVDYVE
;
A
#
# COMPACT_ATOMS: atom_id res chain seq x y z
N MET A 1 39.99 26.80 52.88
CA MET A 1 39.59 26.77 54.30
C MET A 1 38.28 27.52 54.48
N LYS A 2 37.26 26.86 55.07
CA LYS A 2 35.97 27.39 55.59
C LYS A 2 35.00 27.97 54.53
N LYS A 3 33.67 27.75 54.55
CA LYS A 3 32.73 26.92 55.33
C LYS A 3 31.41 26.85 54.53
N ILE A 4 30.70 25.75 54.73
CA ILE A 4 29.34 25.40 54.27
C ILE A 4 28.27 26.35 54.84
N ILE A 5 27.23 26.69 54.07
CA ILE A 5 25.86 26.85 54.58
C ILE A 5 24.86 26.21 53.58
N MET A 6 24.03 25.33 54.15
CA MET A 6 22.92 24.61 53.54
C MET A 6 21.73 25.54 53.28
N GLY A 7 20.95 25.24 52.23
CA GLY A 7 19.61 25.79 52.02
C GLY A 7 18.72 24.75 51.34
N ILE A 8 18.06 23.94 52.17
CA ILE A 8 16.99 23.01 51.79
C ILE A 8 15.68 23.81 51.71
N ALA A 9 14.93 23.66 50.62
CA ALA A 9 13.48 23.87 50.62
C ALA A 9 12.82 22.87 49.66
N LEU A 10 12.02 21.98 50.27
CA LEU A 10 11.18 20.98 49.62
C LEU A 10 9.88 21.62 49.09
N LEU A 11 9.39 21.01 48.00
CA LEU A 11 7.99 20.69 47.67
C LEU A 11 6.94 21.82 47.65
N SER A 12 6.30 22.01 46.50
CA SER A 12 4.94 21.44 46.32
C SER A 12 4.50 21.51 44.85
N SER A 13 3.92 20.38 44.45
CA SER A 13 3.28 20.03 43.19
C SER A 13 2.06 20.88 42.85
N THR A 14 1.92 21.25 41.58
CA THR A 14 0.61 21.47 40.94
C THR A 14 0.60 20.77 39.59
N PHE A 15 -0.10 19.65 39.53
CA PHE A 15 -0.45 18.96 38.29
C PHE A 15 -1.44 19.81 37.50
N LEU A 16 -1.14 20.05 36.23
CA LEU A 16 -2.03 20.67 35.27
C LEU A 16 -2.82 19.53 34.58
N THR A 17 -4.06 19.28 34.99
CA THR A 17 -4.98 18.40 34.24
C THR A 17 -6.01 19.27 33.55
N ALA A 18 -5.82 19.50 32.25
CA ALA A 18 -6.85 20.04 31.39
C ALA A 18 -7.81 18.91 30.98
N GLN A 19 -8.99 18.89 31.59
CA GLN A 19 -10.12 18.07 31.16
C GLN A 19 -10.74 18.68 29.89
N ALA A 20 -10.60 18.01 28.76
CA ALA A 20 -11.45 18.23 27.60
C ALA A 20 -12.68 17.32 27.73
N GLN A 21 -13.80 17.92 28.14
CA GLN A 21 -15.11 17.28 28.17
C GLN A 21 -15.95 17.94 27.08
N CYS A 22 -16.25 17.20 26.02
CA CYS A 22 -17.26 17.62 25.05
C CYS A 22 -18.15 16.43 24.66
N CYS A 23 -19.38 16.52 25.16
CA CYS A 23 -20.66 16.00 24.67
C CYS A 23 -20.76 14.57 24.09
N GLN A 24 -21.48 13.75 24.86
CA GLN A 24 -22.21 12.59 24.38
C GLN A 24 -23.45 12.96 23.51
N LYS A 25 -23.81 11.99 22.66
CA LYS A 25 -25.15 11.60 22.13
C LYS A 25 -25.64 12.21 20.80
N GLY A 26 -25.77 11.30 19.82
CA GLY A 26 -26.59 11.38 18.60
C GLY A 26 -26.24 10.18 17.70
N SER A 27 -26.77 8.98 17.98
CA SER A 27 -27.95 8.39 17.31
C SER A 27 -27.83 8.30 15.78
N CYS A 28 -27.39 7.15 15.26
CA CYS A 28 -27.76 6.67 13.93
C CYS A 28 -28.18 5.20 14.03
N HIS A 29 -29.37 4.95 13.49
CA HIS A 29 -30.18 3.74 13.64
C HIS A 29 -29.51 2.47 13.09
N SER A 30 -29.62 1.39 13.86
CA SER A 30 -29.51 0.02 13.38
C SER A 30 -30.85 -0.44 12.82
N GLU A 31 -30.92 -0.76 11.53
CA GLU A 31 -31.95 -1.65 11.00
C GLU A 31 -31.30 -2.95 10.55
N GLN A 32 -31.81 -4.04 11.11
CA GLN A 32 -31.43 -5.41 10.83
C GLN A 32 -31.94 -5.81 9.44
N ALA A 33 -31.04 -6.32 8.60
CA ALA A 33 -31.42 -7.17 7.47
C ALA A 33 -30.61 -8.47 7.56
N SER A 34 -31.35 -9.58 7.67
CA SER A 34 -30.86 -10.94 7.77
C SER A 34 -30.12 -11.39 6.51
N GLY A 35 -28.95 -12.05 6.68
CA GLY A 35 -28.36 -12.84 5.61
C GLY A 35 -26.86 -13.10 5.73
N LYS A 36 -26.51 -14.24 6.34
CA LYS A 36 -25.26 -15.00 6.21
C LYS A 36 -23.93 -14.27 6.49
N ASP A 37 -23.37 -14.62 7.65
CA ASP A 37 -21.98 -14.54 8.10
C ASP A 37 -20.95 -14.31 6.97
N CYS A 38 -20.65 -13.04 6.71
CA CYS A 38 -19.40 -12.61 6.12
C CYS A 38 -18.77 -11.71 7.18
N ARG A 39 -17.86 -12.26 7.99
CA ARG A 39 -17.08 -11.46 8.93
C ARG A 39 -16.25 -10.50 8.10
N THR A 40 -16.70 -9.25 7.99
CA THR A 40 -15.80 -8.15 7.67
C THR A 40 -14.73 -8.16 8.74
N GLN A 41 -13.52 -8.63 8.40
CA GLN A 41 -12.38 -8.50 9.30
C GLN A 41 -12.24 -7.02 9.63
N GLU A 42 -12.34 -6.67 10.91
CA GLU A 42 -12.38 -5.28 11.38
C GLU A 42 -11.27 -4.45 10.71
N GLY A 43 -11.63 -3.33 10.09
CA GLY A 43 -10.69 -2.41 9.43
C GLY A 43 -10.50 -2.58 7.92
N LEU A 44 -11.00 -3.66 7.31
CA LEU A 44 -11.06 -3.80 5.84
C LEU A 44 -12.28 -3.08 5.28
N TYR A 45 -12.10 -2.38 4.17
CA TYR A 45 -13.18 -1.66 3.49
C TYR A 45 -13.50 -2.21 2.09
N THR A 46 -12.71 -3.15 1.57
CA THR A 46 -13.12 -3.99 0.43
C THR A 46 -13.34 -5.44 0.86
N THR A 47 -14.23 -6.14 0.15
CA THR A 47 -14.57 -7.55 0.42
C THR A 47 -13.32 -8.43 0.34
N SER A 48 -13.03 -9.19 1.40
CA SER A 48 -11.97 -10.20 1.37
C SER A 48 -12.49 -11.50 0.78
N TYR A 49 -11.73 -12.08 -0.15
CA TYR A 49 -12.04 -13.36 -0.77
C TYR A 49 -11.07 -14.48 -0.37
N ALA A 50 -10.20 -14.22 0.62
CA ALA A 50 -9.14 -15.13 1.05
C ALA A 50 -9.69 -16.53 1.45
N ASP A 51 -10.92 -16.60 1.94
CA ASP A 51 -11.56 -17.83 2.42
C ASP A 51 -12.34 -18.59 1.33
N ASN A 52 -12.27 -18.17 0.05
CA ASN A 52 -12.97 -18.85 -1.05
C ASN A 52 -12.02 -19.75 -1.87
N PRO A 53 -11.88 -21.05 -1.53
CA PRO A 53 -10.89 -21.93 -2.16
C PRO A 53 -11.17 -22.19 -3.65
N LYS A 54 -12.44 -22.08 -4.09
CA LYS A 54 -12.78 -22.22 -5.51
C LYS A 54 -12.26 -21.03 -6.32
N LEU A 55 -12.38 -19.83 -5.74
CA LEU A 55 -11.93 -18.61 -6.39
C LEU A 55 -10.40 -18.52 -6.43
N VAL A 56 -9.72 -18.91 -5.34
CA VAL A 56 -8.25 -19.03 -5.29
C VAL A 56 -7.75 -19.92 -6.43
N LYS A 57 -8.26 -21.16 -6.55
CA LYS A 57 -7.89 -22.08 -7.63
C LYS A 57 -8.14 -21.51 -9.03
N LYS A 58 -9.23 -20.75 -9.20
CA LYS A 58 -9.56 -20.10 -10.48
C LYS A 58 -8.54 -19.02 -10.81
N ALA A 59 -8.20 -18.18 -9.84
CA ALA A 59 -7.21 -17.11 -9.97
C ALA A 59 -5.82 -17.66 -10.28
N GLU A 60 -5.35 -18.68 -9.56
CA GLU A 60 -4.07 -19.35 -9.83
C GLU A 60 -4.00 -19.92 -11.25
N LYS A 61 -5.06 -20.64 -11.68
CA LYS A 61 -5.13 -21.19 -13.04
C LYS A 61 -5.13 -20.10 -14.10
N TRP A 62 -5.84 -19.00 -13.87
CA TRP A 62 -5.85 -17.83 -14.75
C TRP A 62 -4.49 -17.16 -14.82
N ALA A 63 -3.85 -16.92 -13.67
CA ALA A 63 -2.53 -16.30 -13.58
C ALA A 63 -1.48 -17.14 -14.33
N LYS A 64 -1.50 -18.47 -14.14
CA LYS A 64 -0.60 -19.42 -14.82
C LYS A 64 -0.79 -19.46 -16.34
N LYS A 65 -2.02 -19.26 -16.84
CA LYS A 65 -2.28 -19.19 -18.29
C LYS A 65 -1.62 -17.98 -18.97
N GLY A 66 -1.35 -16.91 -18.22
CA GLY A 66 -0.56 -15.77 -18.71
C GLY A 66 -1.24 -14.87 -19.75
N ALA A 67 -2.49 -15.12 -20.15
CA ALA A 67 -3.18 -14.27 -21.14
C ALA A 67 -3.30 -12.80 -20.69
N TRP A 68 -3.35 -12.55 -19.38
CA TRP A 68 -3.38 -11.22 -18.77
C TRP A 68 -2.12 -10.41 -19.02
N ARG A 69 -0.99 -11.08 -19.32
CA ARG A 69 0.30 -10.42 -19.54
C ARG A 69 0.30 -9.50 -20.74
N ASN A 70 -0.61 -9.70 -21.69
CA ASN A 70 -0.73 -8.89 -22.91
C ASN A 70 0.63 -8.60 -23.59
N GLY A 71 1.50 -9.62 -23.66
CA GLY A 71 2.86 -9.53 -24.23
C GLY A 71 4.00 -9.28 -23.21
N PHE A 72 3.71 -8.93 -21.96
CA PHE A 72 4.72 -8.64 -20.94
C PHE A 72 5.36 -9.91 -20.35
N THR A 73 6.67 -10.06 -20.55
CA THR A 73 7.44 -11.24 -20.12
C THR A 73 8.62 -10.94 -19.19
N LYS A 74 8.93 -9.65 -18.95
CA LYS A 74 10.15 -9.25 -18.21
C LYS A 74 10.07 -9.51 -16.71
N ALA A 75 8.86 -9.56 -16.14
CA ALA A 75 8.67 -9.81 -14.71
C ALA A 75 7.41 -10.62 -14.41
N ASN A 76 7.37 -11.18 -13.20
CA ASN A 76 6.25 -11.93 -12.64
C ASN A 76 5.59 -11.15 -11.49
N PRO A 77 4.31 -11.40 -11.15
CA PRO A 77 3.78 -10.88 -9.90
C PRO A 77 4.57 -11.49 -8.73
N HIS A 78 5.02 -10.67 -7.79
CA HIS A 78 5.64 -11.14 -6.56
C HIS A 78 4.66 -12.03 -5.77
N ALA A 79 5.18 -12.97 -4.98
CA ALA A 79 4.37 -13.93 -4.24
C ALA A 79 3.38 -13.29 -3.22
N SER A 80 3.59 -12.03 -2.85
CA SER A 80 2.68 -11.27 -1.99
C SER A 80 1.43 -10.74 -2.70
N VAL A 81 1.41 -10.71 -4.04
CA VAL A 81 0.27 -10.18 -4.80
C VAL A 81 -0.95 -11.06 -4.56
N ASN A 82 -2.05 -10.44 -4.13
CA ASN A 82 -3.33 -11.14 -4.01
C ASN A 82 -3.87 -11.51 -5.40
N LEU A 83 -3.63 -12.77 -5.81
CA LEU A 83 -4.04 -13.26 -7.12
C LEU A 83 -5.56 -13.25 -7.32
N VAL A 84 -6.34 -13.37 -6.25
CA VAL A 84 -7.80 -13.32 -6.34
C VAL A 84 -8.27 -11.92 -6.72
N ASP A 85 -7.79 -10.91 -6.00
CA ASP A 85 -8.12 -9.51 -6.33
C ASP A 85 -7.59 -9.12 -7.70
N PHE A 86 -6.38 -9.58 -8.05
CA PHE A 86 -5.83 -9.35 -9.38
C PHE A 86 -6.72 -9.97 -10.47
N TYR A 87 -7.14 -11.22 -10.30
CA TYR A 87 -8.04 -11.89 -11.23
C TYR A 87 -9.37 -11.13 -11.36
N LEU A 88 -10.01 -10.77 -10.25
CA LEU A 88 -11.31 -10.11 -10.25
C LEU A 88 -11.23 -8.70 -10.88
N GLN A 89 -10.27 -7.88 -10.46
CA GLN A 89 -10.10 -6.53 -10.97
C GLN A 89 -9.73 -6.52 -12.45
N TYR A 90 -8.95 -7.51 -12.92
CA TYR A 90 -8.70 -7.69 -14.34
C TYR A 90 -9.99 -7.97 -15.12
N GLN A 91 -10.90 -8.79 -14.60
CA GLN A 91 -12.18 -9.05 -15.27
C GLN A 91 -13.10 -7.82 -15.28
N LYS A 92 -13.10 -7.03 -14.21
CA LYS A 92 -13.95 -5.84 -14.07
C LYS A 92 -13.47 -4.66 -14.92
N ASN A 93 -12.14 -4.48 -15.05
CA ASN A 93 -11.54 -3.36 -15.78
C ASN A 93 -10.50 -3.83 -16.82
N PRO A 94 -10.87 -4.69 -17.78
CA PRO A 94 -9.90 -5.28 -18.70
C PRO A 94 -9.24 -4.25 -19.62
N LYS A 95 -9.88 -3.08 -19.86
CA LYS A 95 -9.35 -2.01 -20.70
C LYS A 95 -8.06 -1.44 -20.10
N GLN A 96 -8.09 -0.99 -18.84
CA GLN A 96 -6.92 -0.41 -18.20
C GLN A 96 -5.82 -1.45 -17.98
N TRP A 97 -6.16 -2.65 -17.50
CA TRP A 97 -5.16 -3.70 -17.29
C TRP A 97 -4.44 -4.12 -18.57
N LYS A 98 -5.15 -4.26 -19.69
CA LYS A 98 -4.53 -4.56 -20.99
C LYS A 98 -3.62 -3.42 -21.44
N ALA A 99 -4.07 -2.17 -21.32
CA ALA A 99 -3.27 -0.99 -21.68
C ALA A 99 -1.99 -0.89 -20.86
N LEU A 100 -2.07 -1.12 -19.54
CA LEU A 100 -0.91 -1.17 -18.64
C LEU A 100 0.11 -2.21 -19.14
N PHE A 101 -0.31 -3.47 -19.27
CA PHE A 101 0.60 -4.55 -19.61
C PHE A 101 1.19 -4.44 -21.02
N GLU A 102 0.40 -3.95 -21.98
CA GLU A 102 0.87 -3.68 -23.34
C GLU A 102 1.94 -2.59 -23.36
N TYR A 103 1.70 -1.49 -22.63
CA TYR A 103 2.62 -0.37 -22.54
C TYR A 103 3.98 -0.80 -21.97
N ILE A 104 3.98 -1.50 -20.83
CA ILE A 104 5.24 -1.94 -20.20
C ILE A 104 5.95 -3.06 -20.97
N ALA A 105 5.22 -3.81 -21.81
CA ALA A 105 5.81 -4.78 -22.73
C ALA A 105 6.55 -4.11 -23.89
N LYS A 106 5.97 -3.07 -24.47
CA LYS A 106 6.47 -2.41 -25.69
C LYS A 106 7.44 -1.26 -25.44
N THR A 107 7.55 -0.80 -24.20
CA THR A 107 8.37 0.36 -23.86
C THR A 107 9.69 -0.05 -23.20
N ASP A 108 10.77 0.64 -23.57
CA ASP A 108 12.05 0.53 -22.85
C ASP A 108 12.01 1.36 -21.56
N LEU A 109 11.55 0.72 -20.48
CA LEU A 109 11.33 1.36 -19.18
C LEU A 109 12.60 1.96 -18.56
N LEU A 110 13.79 1.52 -18.98
CA LEU A 110 15.07 2.06 -18.49
C LEU A 110 15.41 3.43 -19.08
N THR A 111 14.85 3.78 -20.23
CA THR A 111 15.23 4.98 -21.00
C THR A 111 14.15 6.04 -21.11
N ILE A 112 12.89 5.75 -20.73
CA ILE A 112 11.81 6.77 -20.67
C ILE A 112 12.27 7.97 -19.81
N PRO A 113 11.99 9.23 -20.18
CA PRO A 113 12.29 10.34 -19.29
C PRO A 113 11.60 10.20 -17.92
N LYS A 114 12.24 10.64 -16.84
CA LYS A 114 11.58 10.71 -15.52
C LYS A 114 10.37 11.65 -15.56
N GLY A 115 9.37 11.37 -14.74
CA GLY A 115 8.13 12.13 -14.64
C GLY A 115 6.89 11.34 -15.01
N LYS A 116 5.78 12.04 -15.20
CA LYS A 116 4.48 11.44 -15.53
C LYS A 116 4.23 11.49 -17.02
N HIS A 117 3.79 10.36 -17.59
CA HIS A 117 3.47 10.24 -19.02
C HIS A 117 2.10 9.59 -19.19
N GLN A 118 1.29 10.10 -20.11
CA GLN A 118 0.05 9.44 -20.47
C GLN A 118 0.34 8.14 -21.24
N ILE A 119 -0.33 7.04 -20.88
CA ILE A 119 -0.27 5.80 -21.66
C ILE A 119 -1.20 5.96 -22.88
N PRO A 120 -0.67 5.94 -24.13
CA PRO A 120 -1.48 6.20 -25.32
C PRO A 120 -2.70 5.29 -25.45
N GLY A 121 -3.84 5.86 -25.83
CA GLY A 121 -5.10 5.11 -26.02
C GLY A 121 -5.79 4.67 -24.73
N SER A 122 -5.34 5.18 -23.57
CA SER A 122 -5.94 4.90 -22.27
C SER A 122 -6.02 6.16 -21.41
N ASP A 123 -6.75 6.08 -20.32
CA ASP A 123 -6.86 7.14 -19.30
C ASP A 123 -5.78 6.98 -18.21
N LEU A 124 -4.87 6.01 -18.36
CA LEU A 124 -3.80 5.73 -17.40
C LEU A 124 -2.61 6.68 -17.58
N THR A 125 -2.02 7.07 -16.45
CA THR A 125 -0.72 7.73 -16.39
C THR A 125 0.31 6.78 -15.81
N VAL A 126 1.51 6.74 -16.41
CA VAL A 126 2.69 6.10 -15.83
C VAL A 126 3.56 7.16 -15.15
N SER A 127 3.91 6.93 -13.89
CA SER A 127 4.96 7.67 -13.16
C SER A 127 6.27 6.92 -13.29
N VAL A 128 7.30 7.62 -13.78
CA VAL A 128 8.67 7.11 -13.92
C VAL A 128 9.56 7.86 -12.95
N GLU A 129 10.14 7.14 -12.01
CA GLU A 129 10.83 7.75 -10.88
C GLU A 129 12.24 7.21 -10.74
N ASP A 130 13.24 8.07 -10.96
CA ASP A 130 14.60 7.84 -10.50
C ASP A 130 14.72 8.35 -9.07
N SER A 131 14.91 7.45 -8.11
CA SER A 131 14.82 7.74 -6.68
C SER A 131 15.94 7.05 -5.90
N GLN A 132 16.02 7.37 -4.62
CA GLN A 132 16.77 6.58 -3.64
C GLN A 132 15.83 6.03 -2.57
N ASN A 133 16.13 4.83 -2.09
CA ASN A 133 15.56 4.32 -0.85
C ASN A 133 15.98 5.19 0.33
N GLY A 134 15.26 5.03 1.43
CA GLY A 134 15.45 5.84 2.62
C GLY A 134 15.09 5.05 3.88
N PRO A 135 15.54 5.52 5.04
CA PRO A 135 15.32 4.80 6.29
C PRO A 135 13.83 4.78 6.64
N LEU A 136 13.39 3.67 7.24
CA LEU A 136 11.97 3.37 7.46
C LEU A 136 11.24 4.49 8.24
N GLU A 137 11.89 5.05 9.25
CA GLU A 137 11.34 6.11 10.11
C GLU A 137 11.08 7.44 9.39
N LYS A 138 11.60 7.60 8.16
CA LYS A 138 11.34 8.76 7.29
C LYS A 138 10.31 8.45 6.20
N ARG A 139 9.79 7.22 6.15
CA ARG A 139 8.75 6.81 5.20
C ARG A 139 7.38 6.89 5.87
N GLN A 140 6.34 6.99 5.05
CA GLN A 140 4.96 7.00 5.49
C GLN A 140 4.27 5.76 4.92
N SER A 141 3.42 5.14 5.73
CA SER A 141 2.49 4.13 5.25
C SER A 141 1.40 4.78 4.44
N GLU A 142 0.87 4.08 3.45
CA GLU A 142 -0.22 4.55 2.63
C GLU A 142 -1.16 3.43 2.20
N SER A 143 -2.39 3.83 1.91
CA SER A 143 -3.36 3.04 1.17
C SER A 143 -4.21 3.95 0.29
N HIS A 144 -4.89 3.35 -0.67
CA HIS A 144 -5.73 3.99 -1.66
C HIS A 144 -7.11 3.33 -1.62
N TYR A 145 -8.19 4.07 -1.84
CA TYR A 145 -9.55 3.51 -1.90
C TYR A 145 -10.03 3.27 -3.33
N LYS A 146 -9.63 4.16 -4.25
CA LYS A 146 -10.11 4.25 -5.63
C LYS A 146 -9.12 3.67 -6.63
N HIS A 147 -7.84 3.59 -6.29
CA HIS A 147 -6.82 3.07 -7.19
C HIS A 147 -6.11 1.85 -6.61
N ILE A 148 -5.62 1.03 -7.53
CA ILE A 148 -4.72 -0.09 -7.36
C ILE A 148 -3.36 0.37 -7.86
N ASP A 149 -2.32 0.18 -7.05
CA ASP A 149 -0.97 0.57 -7.40
C ASP A 149 -0.24 -0.62 -8.02
N PHE A 150 0.06 -0.53 -9.31
CA PHE A 150 1.07 -1.39 -9.95
C PHE A 150 2.43 -0.74 -9.79
N GLN A 151 3.34 -1.39 -9.06
CA GLN A 151 4.69 -0.91 -8.81
C GLN A 151 5.74 -1.90 -9.34
N TYR A 152 6.65 -1.40 -10.17
CA TYR A 152 7.70 -2.22 -10.78
C TYR A 152 9.04 -1.49 -10.76
N VAL A 153 9.96 -1.96 -9.92
CA VAL A 153 11.35 -1.51 -9.94
C VAL A 153 12.07 -2.14 -11.12
N VAL A 154 12.45 -1.31 -12.10
CA VAL A 154 13.12 -1.76 -13.33
C VAL A 154 14.64 -1.74 -13.21
N LYS A 155 15.17 -1.06 -12.20
CA LYS A 155 16.60 -1.02 -11.84
C LYS A 155 16.75 -0.84 -10.34
N GLY A 156 17.70 -1.57 -9.74
CA GLY A 156 17.95 -1.55 -8.30
C GLY A 156 17.03 -2.51 -7.54
N VAL A 157 16.97 -2.33 -6.22
CA VAL A 157 16.10 -3.10 -5.33
C VAL A 157 15.29 -2.12 -4.48
N GLU A 158 13.97 -2.27 -4.46
CA GLU A 158 13.07 -1.47 -3.63
C GLU A 158 12.49 -2.35 -2.51
N ARG A 159 12.61 -1.93 -1.25
CA ARG A 159 11.97 -2.64 -0.14
C ARG A 159 10.62 -2.03 0.18
N PHE A 160 9.59 -2.87 0.22
CA PHE A 160 8.26 -2.54 0.67
C PHE A 160 8.01 -3.05 2.09
N GLY A 161 7.23 -2.32 2.87
CA GLY A 161 6.64 -2.78 4.13
C GLY A 161 5.13 -2.94 3.97
N ILE A 162 4.55 -4.01 4.49
CA ILE A 162 3.10 -4.22 4.54
C ILE A 162 2.66 -4.22 6.00
N ILE A 163 1.71 -3.34 6.34
CA ILE A 163 1.22 -3.14 7.71
C ILE A 163 -0.14 -3.83 7.91
N ASP A 164 -0.45 -4.22 9.15
CA ASP A 164 -1.71 -4.90 9.46
C ASP A 164 -2.86 -3.91 9.72
N HIS A 165 -4.08 -4.31 9.36
CA HIS A 165 -5.29 -3.51 9.57
C HIS A 165 -5.75 -3.45 11.03
N LEU A 166 -5.42 -4.48 11.82
CA LEU A 166 -5.97 -4.65 13.16
C LEU A 166 -5.40 -3.63 14.14
N THR A 167 -4.12 -3.27 13.97
CA THR A 167 -3.42 -2.37 14.90
C THR A 167 -2.99 -1.05 14.30
N SER A 168 -3.01 -0.92 12.98
CA SER A 168 -2.72 0.34 12.32
C SER A 168 -3.90 1.30 12.38
N LYS A 169 -3.64 2.59 12.60
CA LYS A 169 -4.67 3.63 12.79
C LYS A 169 -4.40 4.82 11.90
N PRO A 170 -5.42 5.36 11.21
CA PRO A 170 -5.25 6.59 10.44
C PRO A 170 -4.64 7.71 11.28
N ASN A 171 -3.55 8.31 10.79
CA ASN A 171 -2.86 9.43 11.45
C ASN A 171 -3.06 10.77 10.70
N CYS A 172 -3.83 10.74 9.60
CA CYS A 172 -4.17 11.92 8.82
C CYS A 172 -5.63 11.86 8.35
N GLN A 173 -6.15 13.01 7.90
CA GLN A 173 -7.40 13.03 7.15
C GLN A 173 -7.20 12.46 5.76
N TYR A 174 -8.20 11.72 5.28
CA TYR A 174 -8.25 11.26 3.90
C TYR A 174 -8.17 12.45 2.93
N ARG A 175 -7.21 12.39 2.00
CA ARG A 175 -6.97 13.36 0.91
C ARG A 175 -7.11 12.59 -0.41
N PRO A 176 -7.31 13.23 -1.60
CA PRO A 176 -7.92 12.52 -2.72
C PRO A 176 -7.17 11.23 -3.05
N ASP A 177 -7.78 10.13 -2.63
CA ASP A 177 -7.28 8.77 -2.69
C ASP A 177 -6.00 8.40 -1.92
N VAL A 178 -5.73 9.02 -0.77
CA VAL A 178 -4.60 8.62 0.09
C VAL A 178 -4.92 8.83 1.57
N ILE A 179 -4.47 7.88 2.38
CA ILE A 179 -4.50 7.95 3.84
C ILE A 179 -3.22 7.31 4.40
N HIS A 180 -2.74 7.83 5.52
CA HIS A 180 -1.53 7.37 6.20
C HIS A 180 -1.89 6.83 7.59
N TYR A 181 -1.05 5.93 8.12
CA TYR A 181 -1.31 5.21 9.36
C TYR A 181 -0.12 5.22 10.31
N ASP A 182 -0.41 5.38 11.60
CA ASP A 182 0.49 4.89 12.65
C ASP A 182 0.35 3.37 12.72
N TYR A 183 1.46 2.65 12.88
CA TYR A 183 1.49 1.19 12.81
C TYR A 183 2.50 0.60 13.80
N ASP A 184 2.30 -0.67 14.16
CA ASP A 184 3.26 -1.45 14.95
C ASP A 184 4.31 -2.07 14.02
N GLN A 185 5.53 -1.53 14.04
CA GLN A 185 6.61 -2.02 13.20
C GLN A 185 6.92 -3.51 13.40
N SER A 186 6.69 -4.07 14.60
CA SER A 186 6.92 -5.49 14.87
C SER A 186 5.97 -6.43 14.13
N LYS A 187 4.86 -5.90 13.61
CA LYS A 187 3.85 -6.62 12.83
C LYS A 187 3.95 -6.36 11.34
N ALA A 188 4.78 -5.39 10.93
CA ALA A 188 5.03 -5.11 9.55
C ALA A 188 5.82 -6.25 8.90
N ARG A 189 5.46 -6.59 7.66
CA ARG A 189 6.19 -7.57 6.83
C ARG A 189 6.97 -6.83 5.76
N PHE A 190 8.22 -7.19 5.53
CA PHE A 190 9.07 -6.54 4.55
C PHE A 190 9.37 -7.45 3.37
N TYR A 191 9.33 -6.89 2.16
CA TYR A 191 9.54 -7.60 0.90
C TYR A 191 10.44 -6.79 -0.01
N ASP A 192 11.42 -7.45 -0.63
CA ASP A 192 12.30 -6.82 -1.62
C ASP A 192 11.77 -7.05 -3.02
N SER A 193 11.53 -5.95 -3.72
CA SER A 193 11.25 -5.92 -5.15
C SER A 193 12.55 -5.81 -5.93
N ASN A 194 12.69 -6.67 -6.93
CA ASN A 194 13.80 -6.70 -7.87
C ASN A 194 13.26 -6.71 -9.31
N PRO A 195 14.09 -6.47 -10.34
CA PRO A 195 13.61 -6.34 -11.72
C PRO A 195 12.90 -7.55 -12.34
N ASN A 196 12.91 -8.72 -11.68
CA ASN A 196 12.19 -9.91 -12.14
C ASN A 196 10.76 -9.97 -11.63
N GLU A 197 10.37 -9.09 -10.71
CA GLU A 197 9.07 -9.12 -10.05
C GLU A 197 8.43 -7.72 -9.98
N PHE A 198 7.10 -7.68 -10.06
CA PHE A 198 6.31 -6.48 -9.81
C PHE A 198 5.34 -6.71 -8.65
N PHE A 199 4.94 -5.62 -8.01
CA PHE A 199 3.99 -5.60 -6.91
C PHE A 199 2.69 -4.97 -7.39
N ILE A 200 1.59 -5.43 -6.82
CA ILE A 200 0.27 -4.84 -6.99
C ILE A 200 -0.29 -4.65 -5.59
N PHE A 201 -0.59 -3.40 -5.23
CA PHE A 201 -1.22 -3.05 -3.97
C PHE A 201 -2.68 -2.66 -4.25
N PHE A 202 -3.59 -3.53 -3.84
CA PHE A 202 -5.03 -3.25 -3.86
C PHE A 202 -5.37 -2.31 -2.70
N PRO A 203 -6.62 -1.79 -2.63
CA PRO A 203 -7.01 -0.92 -1.54
C PRO A 203 -6.75 -1.47 -0.13
N ASN A 204 -6.93 -2.78 0.05
CA ASN A 204 -6.63 -3.45 1.31
C ASN A 204 -5.13 -3.75 1.53
N ASP A 205 -4.21 -3.41 0.63
CA ASP A 205 -2.78 -3.66 0.82
C ASP A 205 -2.10 -2.39 1.35
N TRP A 206 -2.21 -2.15 2.66
CA TRP A 206 -1.59 -0.99 3.31
C TRP A 206 -0.07 -1.17 3.33
N HIS A 207 0.65 -0.24 2.68
CA HIS A 207 2.04 -0.45 2.35
C HIS A 207 2.92 0.78 2.61
N ILE A 208 4.23 0.58 2.62
CA ILE A 208 5.27 1.59 2.75
C ILE A 208 6.28 1.31 1.64
N ALA A 209 6.58 2.29 0.79
CA ALA A 209 7.50 2.12 -0.33
C ALA A 209 8.91 2.70 -0.06
N LYS A 210 9.87 2.36 -0.93
CA LYS A 210 11.23 2.94 -0.97
C LYS A 210 12.02 2.85 0.33
N ILE A 211 11.89 1.74 1.06
CA ILE A 211 12.63 1.52 2.31
C ILE A 211 14.06 1.07 1.99
N ASN A 212 15.02 1.45 2.82
CA ASN A 212 16.39 0.93 2.74
C ASN A 212 16.37 -0.61 2.79
N ASN A 213 17.10 -1.22 1.86
CA ASN A 213 17.37 -2.65 1.85
C ASN A 213 18.81 -2.95 2.27
N ASP A 214 19.19 -4.22 2.26
CA ASP A 214 20.50 -4.67 2.77
C ASP A 214 21.64 -4.50 1.75
N SER A 215 21.36 -3.97 0.55
CA SER A 215 22.36 -3.71 -0.48
C SER A 215 23.09 -2.37 -0.25
N ASN A 216 24.28 -2.23 -0.85
CA ASN A 216 25.05 -0.98 -0.77
C ASN A 216 24.52 0.12 -1.69
N ASP A 217 23.80 -0.24 -2.77
CA ASP A 217 23.24 0.72 -3.71
C ASP A 217 21.73 0.89 -3.48
N GLN A 218 21.37 2.03 -2.93
CA GLN A 218 19.98 2.40 -2.67
C GLN A 218 19.32 3.14 -3.84
N SER A 219 20.00 3.28 -4.98
CA SER A 219 19.47 3.91 -6.18
C SER A 219 18.49 2.97 -6.88
N ILE A 220 17.31 3.50 -7.17
CA ILE A 220 16.24 2.74 -7.81
C ILE A 220 15.64 3.52 -8.97
N ARG A 221 15.07 2.77 -9.91
CA ARG A 221 14.18 3.30 -10.93
C ARG A 221 12.87 2.53 -10.90
N VAL A 222 11.78 3.23 -10.64
CA VAL A 222 10.47 2.63 -10.38
C VAL A 222 9.45 3.13 -11.40
N ILE A 223 8.60 2.22 -11.83
CA ILE A 223 7.43 2.46 -12.66
C ILE A 223 6.20 2.27 -11.78
N VAL A 224 5.41 3.33 -11.62
CA VAL A 224 4.14 3.30 -10.88
C VAL A 224 3.00 3.62 -11.84
N ILE A 225 2.01 2.74 -11.93
CA ILE A 225 0.80 2.96 -12.72
C ILE A 225 -0.39 2.71 -11.82
N LYS A 226 -1.28 3.69 -11.71
CA LYS A 226 -2.51 3.59 -10.91
C LYS A 226 -3.65 3.12 -11.80
N VAL A 227 -4.25 1.98 -11.46
CA VAL A 227 -5.43 1.40 -12.14
C VAL A 227 -6.66 1.66 -11.29
N ASP A 228 -7.78 2.02 -11.89
CA ASP A 228 -9.03 2.24 -11.15
C ASP A 228 -9.51 0.92 -10.54
N TYR A 229 -9.76 0.96 -9.23
CA TYR A 229 -10.43 -0.11 -8.51
C TYR A 229 -11.93 -0.09 -8.83
N VAL A 230 -12.49 -1.26 -9.14
CA VAL A 230 -13.92 -1.43 -9.42
C VAL A 230 -14.56 -2.29 -8.33
N GLU A 231 -15.47 -1.68 -7.57
CA GLU A 231 -16.25 -2.35 -6.51
C GLU A 231 -17.11 -3.51 -7.00
#